data_AF-A0A9E0UF03-F1
#
_entry.id   AF-A0A9E0UF03-F1
#
_cell.length_a   1.000
_cell.length_b   1.000
_cell.length_c   1.000
_cell.angle_alpha   90.00
_cell.angle_beta   90.00
_cell.angle_gamma   90.00
#
_symmetry.space_group_name_H-M   'P 1'
#
loop_
_entity.id
_entity.type
_entity.pdbx_description
1 polymer ?
#
loop_
_entity_poly.entity_id
_entity_poly.type
_entity_poly.pdbx_seq_one_letter_code
_entity_poly.pdbx_strand_id
1 'polypeptide(L)'
;MRRVNRFRFEPGTVYLFTESRKDRPECGLYGLFDCMDRGKIKLEAVQHRPCGLRYGEYLPDGYRYVRKAKEDEIRDFCYLHRYDRCRIERLHTPNLRNPAAGVP
;
A
#
# COMPACT_ATOMS: atom_id res chain seq x y z
N MET A 1 7.18 -7.61 11.42
CA MET A 1 7.04 -6.17 11.07
C MET A 1 8.38 -5.46 11.13
N ARG A 2 8.57 -4.44 10.28
CA ARG A 2 9.77 -3.58 10.21
C ARG A 2 9.40 -2.13 10.51
N ARG A 3 10.36 -1.30 10.94
CA ARG A 3 10.10 0.14 11.09
C ARG A 3 9.89 0.80 9.74
N VAL A 4 8.91 1.69 9.65
CA VAL A 4 8.58 2.49 8.47
C VAL A 4 9.82 3.18 7.89
N ASN A 5 10.59 3.88 8.72
CA ASN A 5 11.79 4.63 8.27
C ASN A 5 12.93 3.73 7.75
N ARG A 6 12.86 2.41 7.93
CA ARG A 6 13.86 1.43 7.45
C ARG A 6 13.26 0.46 6.43
N PHE A 7 12.08 0.77 5.92
CA PHE A 7 11.37 -0.05 4.95
C PHE A 7 11.48 0.58 3.57
N ARG A 8 11.67 -0.24 2.53
CA ARG A 8 11.68 0.22 1.14
C ARG A 8 10.27 -0.01 0.58
N PHE A 9 9.60 1.08 0.24
CA PHE A 9 8.26 1.05 -0.30
C PHE A 9 8.28 0.95 -1.82
N GLU A 10 7.29 0.25 -2.35
CA GLU A 10 7.08 0.03 -3.78
C GLU A 10 5.72 0.65 -4.15
N PRO A 11 5.68 1.64 -5.06
CA PRO A 11 4.44 2.24 -5.56
C PRO A 11 3.44 1.18 -6.01
N GLY A 12 2.17 1.38 -5.68
CA GLY A 12 1.10 0.44 -6.01
C GLY A 12 1.06 -0.81 -5.14
N THR A 13 1.87 -0.88 -4.07
CA THR A 13 1.83 -1.98 -3.12
C THR A 13 0.96 -1.67 -1.91
N VAL A 14 0.15 -2.66 -1.51
CA VAL A 14 -0.63 -2.59 -0.27
C VAL A 14 0.25 -3.03 0.91
N TYR A 15 0.29 -2.18 1.93
CA TYR A 15 1.01 -2.43 3.17
C TYR A 15 0.06 -2.40 4.36
N LEU A 16 0.39 -3.20 5.37
CA LEU A 16 -0.20 -3.11 6.69
C LEU A 16 0.71 -2.26 7.57
N PHE A 17 0.16 -1.15 8.05
CA PHE A 17 0.79 -0.25 8.99
C PHE A 17 0.25 -0.47 10.40
N THR A 18 1.11 -0.42 11.41
CA THR A 18 0.70 -0.54 12.83
C THR A 18 1.51 0.39 13.73
N GLU A 19 0.90 0.75 14.86
CA GLU A 19 1.56 1.51 15.92
C GLU A 19 2.53 0.64 16.73
N SER A 20 2.26 -0.66 16.84
CA SER A 20 3.05 -1.63 17.58
C SER A 20 3.82 -2.59 16.67
N ARG A 21 4.94 -3.12 17.16
CA ARG A 21 5.71 -4.17 16.47
C ARG A 21 4.94 -5.50 16.38
N LYS A 22 3.89 -5.67 17.19
CA LYS A 22 3.02 -6.84 17.16
C LYS A 22 2.26 -6.89 15.84
N ASP A 23 2.30 -8.04 15.18
CA ASP A 23 1.57 -8.28 13.94
C ASP A 23 0.09 -8.52 14.24
N ARG A 24 -0.62 -7.42 14.53
CA ARG A 24 -2.06 -7.41 14.83
C ARG A 24 -2.80 -6.70 13.70
N PRO A 25 -3.24 -7.43 12.66
CA PRO A 25 -3.94 -6.84 11.52
C PRO A 25 -5.26 -6.16 11.93
N GLU A 26 -5.90 -6.64 12.99
CA GLU A 26 -7.13 -6.08 13.56
C GLU A 26 -7.01 -4.62 14.05
N CYS A 27 -5.81 -4.20 14.46
CA CYS A 27 -5.52 -2.82 14.90
C CYS A 27 -4.70 -2.04 13.87
N GLY A 28 -4.47 -2.63 12.69
CA GLY A 28 -3.63 -2.06 11.67
C GLY A 28 -4.42 -1.29 10.61
N LEU A 29 -3.69 -0.47 9.87
CA LEU A 29 -4.18 0.35 8.78
C LEU A 29 -3.64 -0.24 7.48
N TYR A 30 -4.54 -0.64 6.58
CA TYR A 30 -4.14 -1.09 5.24
C TYR A 30 -4.08 0.12 4.32
N GLY A 31 -2.94 0.32 3.68
CA GLY A 31 -2.70 1.46 2.80
C GLY A 31 -2.05 1.04 1.50
N LEU A 32 -2.61 1.49 0.38
CA LEU A 32 -1.98 1.44 -0.94
C LEU A 32 -0.95 2.56 -1.02
N PHE A 33 0.33 2.19 -1.12
CA PHE A 33 1.40 3.16 -1.18
C PHE A 33 1.45 3.87 -2.54
N ASP A 34 1.48 5.21 -2.50
CA ASP A 34 1.65 6.06 -3.68
C ASP A 34 3.11 6.51 -3.78
N CYS A 35 3.52 7.42 -2.90
CA CYS A 35 4.85 8.00 -2.91
C CYS A 35 5.30 8.50 -1.53
N MET A 36 6.57 8.88 -1.43
CA MET A 36 7.11 9.63 -0.30
C MET A 36 7.03 11.13 -0.61
N ASP A 37 6.32 11.89 0.22
CA ASP A 37 6.19 13.34 0.10
C ASP A 37 6.72 14.01 1.37
N ARG A 38 7.78 14.82 1.23
CA ARG A 38 8.44 15.54 2.35
C ARG A 38 8.80 14.65 3.56
N GLY A 39 9.23 13.41 3.29
CA GLY A 39 9.57 12.42 4.34
C GLY A 39 8.38 11.75 5.00
N LYS A 40 7.15 12.06 4.57
CA LYS A 40 5.92 11.38 4.97
C LYS A 40 5.48 10.41 3.88
N ILE A 41 4.83 9.33 4.30
CA ILE A 41 4.24 8.37 3.37
C ILE A 41 2.89 8.92 2.92
N LYS A 42 2.73 9.07 1.62
CA LYS A 42 1.46 9.35 0.98
C LYS A 42 0.85 8.05 0.47
N LEU A 43 -0.41 7.84 0.81
CA LEU A 43 -1.16 6.65 0.46
C LEU A 43 -2.24 7.02 -0.56
N GLU A 44 -2.32 6.27 -1.65
CA GLU A 44 -3.36 6.47 -2.66
C GLU A 44 -4.73 6.17 -2.06
N ALA A 45 -4.81 5.08 -1.29
CA ALA A 45 -6.01 4.62 -0.63
C ALA A 45 -5.68 4.04 0.75
N VAL A 46 -6.51 4.33 1.74
CA VAL A 46 -6.31 3.97 3.14
C VAL A 46 -7.59 3.41 3.73
N GLN A 47 -7.53 2.20 4.25
CA GLN A 47 -8.63 1.59 4.99
C GLN A 47 -8.47 1.87 6.49
N HIS A 48 -9.32 2.76 7.01
CA HIS A 48 -9.53 2.91 8.44
C HIS A 48 -10.69 2.00 8.85
N ARG A 49 -10.44 0.94 9.61
CA ARG A 49 -11.56 0.21 10.26
C ARG A 49 -11.97 0.99 11.53
N PRO A 50 -13.26 1.26 11.78
CA PRO A 50 -14.45 0.96 10.97
C PRO A 50 -14.86 2.06 9.97
N CYS A 51 -14.18 3.21 9.96
CA CYS A 51 -14.59 4.44 9.28
C CYS A 51 -14.56 4.40 7.73
N GLY A 52 -14.10 3.32 7.10
CA GLY A 52 -14.12 3.15 5.65
C GLY A 52 -12.82 3.57 4.95
N LEU A 53 -12.93 3.80 3.64
CA LEU A 53 -11.80 4.08 2.76
C LEU A 53 -11.62 5.59 2.56
N ARG A 54 -10.39 6.06 2.69
CA ARG A 54 -10.00 7.45 2.40
C ARG A 54 -8.91 7.45 1.33
N TYR A 55 -8.86 8.49 0.52
CA TYR A 55 -7.96 8.58 -0.63
C TYR A 55 -7.00 9.77 -0.46
N GLY A 56 -5.77 9.60 -0.96
CA GLY A 56 -4.76 10.67 -0.95
C GLY A 56 -4.33 11.12 0.45
N GLU A 57 -4.46 10.25 1.45
CA GLU A 57 -4.12 10.56 2.83
C GLU A 57 -2.65 10.28 3.14
N TYR A 58 -2.13 10.99 4.13
CA TYR A 58 -0.80 10.73 4.68
C TYR A 58 -0.90 9.67 5.77
N LEU A 59 0.14 8.82 5.87
CA LEU A 59 0.24 7.88 6.98
C LEU A 59 0.31 8.66 8.31
N PRO A 60 -0.56 8.37 9.30
CA PRO A 60 -0.51 9.06 10.58
C PRO A 60 0.79 8.73 11.34
N ASP A 61 1.35 9.71 12.04
CA ASP A 61 2.66 9.62 12.71
C ASP A 61 2.75 8.53 13.80
N GLY A 62 1.61 8.04 14.31
CA GLY A 62 1.53 6.92 15.25
C GLY A 62 1.97 5.58 14.64
N TYR A 63 1.82 5.40 13.34
CA TYR A 63 2.06 4.13 12.64
C TYR A 63 3.54 3.97 12.27
N ARG A 64 4.32 3.42 13.20
CA ARG A 64 5.79 3.30 13.08
C ARG A 64 6.27 1.99 12.48
N TYR A 65 5.40 1.00 12.38
CA TYR A 65 5.72 -0.34 11.91
C TYR A 65 4.93 -0.68 10.66
N VAL A 66 5.56 -1.47 9.79
CA VAL A 66 4.99 -1.85 8.50
C VAL A 66 5.40 -3.27 8.10
N ARG A 67 4.53 -3.91 7.33
CA ARG A 67 4.85 -5.07 6.49
C ARG A 67 4.06 -5.03 5.19
N LYS A 68 4.50 -5.78 4.18
CA LYS A 68 3.67 -6.07 3.00
C LYS A 68 2.40 -6.80 3.45
N ALA A 69 1.27 -6.42 2.87
CA ALA A 69 0.05 -7.20 2.98
C ALA A 69 0.25 -8.58 2.32
N LYS A 70 -0.40 -9.59 2.87
CA LYS A 70 -0.46 -10.94 2.30
C LYS A 70 -1.44 -10.95 1.13
N GLU A 71 -1.34 -11.94 0.25
CA GLU A 71 -2.19 -12.02 -0.93
C GLU A 71 -3.70 -12.03 -0.59
N ASP A 72 -4.10 -12.78 0.43
CA ASP A 72 -5.50 -12.79 0.89
C ASP A 72 -5.94 -11.44 1.48
N GLU A 73 -5.05 -10.71 2.15
CA GLU A 73 -5.35 -9.37 2.68
C GLU A 73 -5.46 -8.33 1.56
N ILE A 74 -4.64 -8.46 0.51
CA ILE A 74 -4.75 -7.64 -0.70
C ILE A 74 -6.08 -7.93 -1.38
N ARG A 75 -6.46 -9.21 -1.49
CA ARG A 75 -7.74 -9.61 -2.08
C ARG A 75 -8.92 -9.04 -1.30
N ASP A 76 -8.90 -9.12 0.04
CA ASP A 76 -9.93 -8.53 0.92
C ASP A 76 -9.99 -7.01 0.75
N PHE A 77 -8.82 -6.34 0.73
CA PHE A 77 -8.73 -4.91 0.45
C PHE A 77 -9.35 -4.56 -0.91
N CYS A 78 -8.96 -5.23 -2.00
CA CYS A 78 -9.54 -4.96 -3.33
C CYS A 78 -11.05 -5.23 -3.38
N TYR A 79 -11.49 -6.34 -2.78
CA TYR A 79 -12.89 -6.77 -2.80
C TYR A 79 -13.79 -5.81 -2.03
N LEU A 80 -13.42 -5.46 -0.80
CA LEU A 80 -14.17 -4.52 0.03
C LEU A 80 -14.27 -3.13 -0.62
N HIS A 81 -13.27 -2.74 -1.40
CA HIS A 81 -13.11 -1.37 -1.87
C HIS A 81 -13.42 -1.17 -3.36
N ARG A 82 -13.92 -2.21 -4.05
CA ARG A 82 -14.12 -2.23 -5.52
C ARG A 82 -12.89 -1.72 -6.30
N TYR A 83 -11.70 -1.84 -5.71
CA TYR A 83 -10.47 -1.44 -6.35
C TYR A 83 -10.20 -2.45 -7.46
N ASP A 84 -10.09 -1.96 -8.69
CA ASP A 84 -9.87 -2.82 -9.85
C ASP A 84 -8.54 -3.55 -9.65
N ARG A 85 -8.60 -4.86 -9.38
CA ARG A 85 -7.44 -5.71 -9.11
C ARG A 85 -6.41 -5.59 -10.24
N CYS A 86 -6.86 -5.38 -11.48
CA CYS A 86 -5.98 -5.19 -12.63
C CYS A 86 -5.17 -3.89 -12.57
N ARG A 87 -5.57 -2.88 -11.79
CA ARG A 87 -4.79 -1.64 -11.57
C ARG A 87 -3.65 -1.89 -10.58
N ILE A 88 -3.90 -2.62 -9.50
CA ILE A 88 -2.87 -2.94 -8.49
C ILE A 88 -1.85 -3.93 -9.05
N GLU A 89 -2.29 -4.98 -9.74
CA GLU A 89 -1.38 -5.94 -10.39
C GLU A 89 -0.54 -5.29 -11.49
N ARG A 90 -1.09 -4.32 -12.24
CA ARG A 90 -0.32 -3.53 -13.24
C ARG A 90 0.79 -2.68 -12.61
N LEU A 91 0.60 -2.16 -11.40
CA LEU A 91 1.62 -1.36 -10.69
C LEU A 91 2.67 -2.25 -10.02
N HIS A 92 2.27 -3.44 -9.57
CA HIS A 92 3.17 -4.43 -8.97
C HIS A 92 4.03 -5.21 -9.96
N THR A 93 3.68 -5.16 -11.25
CA THR A 93 4.51 -5.73 -12.31
C THR A 93 5.46 -4.63 -12.77
N PRO A 94 6.77 -4.65 -12.44
CA PRO A 94 7.70 -3.79 -13.15
C PRO A 94 7.56 -4.15 -14.63
N ASN A 95 7.27 -3.14 -15.45
CA ASN A 95 7.04 -3.25 -16.88
C ASN A 95 7.90 -4.34 -17.53
N LEU A 96 7.31 -5.51 -17.80
CA LEU A 96 7.82 -6.46 -18.80
C LEU A 96 7.44 -6.02 -20.23
N ARG A 97 6.97 -4.78 -20.39
CA ARG A 97 6.68 -4.17 -21.69
C ARG A 97 7.70 -3.10 -22.01
N ASN A 98 8.86 -3.58 -22.46
CA ASN A 98 9.61 -2.88 -23.48
C ASN A 98 9.38 -3.67 -24.80
N PRO A 99 8.29 -3.44 -25.56
CA PRO A 99 8.36 -3.68 -26.98
C PRO A 99 9.15 -2.51 -27.55
N ALA A 100 10.26 -2.81 -28.21
CA ALA A 100 11.08 -1.88 -28.95
C ALA A 100 10.24 -0.75 -29.58
N ALA A 101 10.39 0.46 -29.05
CA ALA A 101 10.19 1.67 -29.82
C ALA A 101 11.32 1.70 -30.86
N GLY A 102 10.98 1.32 -32.09
CA GLY A 102 11.93 1.20 -33.19
C GLY A 102 11.22 0.87 -34.49
N VAL A 103 10.35 1.77 -34.92
CA VAL A 103 10.01 1.99 -36.35
C VAL A 103 10.50 3.41 -36.61
N PRO A 104 11.34 3.65 -37.63
CA PRO A 104 10.97 3.50 -39.04
C PRO A 104 11.49 2.24 -39.73
#